data_AF-E6U027-F1
#
_entry.id   AF-E6U027-F1
#
_cell.length_a   1.000
_cell.length_b   1.000
_cell.length_c   1.000
_cell.angle_alpha   90.00
_cell.angle_beta   90.00
_cell.angle_gamma   90.00
#
_symmetry.space_group_name_H-M   'P 1'
#
loop_
_entity.id
_entity.type
_entity.pdbx_description
1 polymer ?
#
loop_
_entity_poly.entity_id
_entity_poly.type
_entity_poly.pdbx_seq_one_letter_code
_entity_poly.pdbx_strand_id
1 'polypeptide(L)'
;MKSWQSECIRWGHYGQDLLLLYLILMPIYATEQRFPPAIPFLIISISSAIILGLVLKKTNSVKLTVLLCPLIVGMSVWLEFPLLLAIFFSLIFCWRVITHVDDAELDNELNLFFYTFFVGLFYYFAFHHFDERIFFFIFIFVQLVVTLGLKILSSIFHSTTSGKKSTQVKWLFGGLTVIVISSIIVAFSYPLFAKILVFTFNGIAHILALIAAPFLMLVQWLAKDTMPQEGEIVEESSGGEQIEQGFEASPPIVDTSEVFYGVLIILLIAGVITALIKMRRTTLNKKTPVIADEQESAVSPMQRSTNFSLKTLFTIKNEVRKQLFQLEIKLSKLGLGRKPDQTLEEWLSSLEVEASLKHTIIHTYEKVRYGEMDIKREDRVIYKQAIKQVIKQLKES
;
A
#
# COMPACT_ATOMS: atom_id res chain seq x y z
N MET A 1 3.82 -23.53 1.77
CA MET A 1 3.98 -23.00 0.40
C MET A 1 5.30 -23.51 -0.16
N LYS A 2 5.39 -23.86 -1.45
CA LYS A 2 6.69 -24.28 -2.04
C LYS A 2 7.60 -23.06 -2.18
N SER A 3 8.92 -23.22 -2.09
CA SER A 3 9.89 -22.11 -2.15
C SER A 3 9.77 -21.26 -3.43
N TRP A 4 9.53 -21.90 -4.58
CA TRP A 4 9.35 -21.20 -5.85
C TRP A 4 8.09 -20.33 -5.89
N GLN A 5 7.03 -20.70 -5.15
CA GLN A 5 5.78 -19.94 -5.09
C GLN A 5 5.96 -18.63 -4.34
N SER A 6 6.69 -18.65 -3.22
CA SER A 6 7.08 -17.43 -2.48
C SER A 6 8.00 -16.55 -3.31
N GLU A 7 8.96 -17.12 -4.03
CA GLU A 7 9.86 -16.35 -4.89
C GLU A 7 9.10 -15.67 -6.03
N CYS A 8 8.14 -16.37 -6.66
CA CYS A 8 7.31 -15.79 -7.73
C CYS A 8 6.47 -14.60 -7.24
N ILE A 9 5.80 -14.74 -6.09
CA ILE A 9 5.02 -13.64 -5.49
C ILE A 9 5.93 -12.45 -5.15
N ARG A 10 7.08 -12.72 -4.52
CA ARG A 10 8.05 -11.68 -4.12
C ARG A 10 8.58 -10.89 -5.33
N TRP A 11 8.95 -11.57 -6.41
CA TRP A 11 9.35 -10.91 -7.65
C TRP A 11 8.21 -10.16 -8.34
N GLY A 12 6.98 -10.65 -8.21
CA GLY A 12 5.79 -9.93 -8.63
C GLY A 12 5.64 -8.57 -7.94
N HIS A 13 5.80 -8.53 -6.61
CA HIS A 13 5.77 -7.28 -5.85
C HIS A 13 6.90 -6.33 -6.22
N TYR A 14 8.10 -6.85 -6.45
CA TYR A 14 9.19 -6.05 -6.99
C TYR A 14 8.79 -5.43 -8.35
N GLY A 15 8.14 -6.17 -9.24
CA GLY A 15 7.60 -5.65 -10.49
C GLY A 15 6.59 -4.51 -10.31
N GLN A 16 5.71 -4.59 -9.31
CA GLN A 16 4.78 -3.49 -9.00
C GLN A 16 5.50 -2.24 -8.51
N ASP A 17 6.56 -2.40 -7.70
CA ASP A 17 7.38 -1.28 -7.26
C ASP A 17 8.10 -0.62 -8.44
N LEU A 18 8.57 -1.42 -9.42
CA LEU A 18 9.18 -0.92 -10.65
C LEU A 18 8.20 -0.12 -11.51
N LEU A 19 6.94 -0.54 -11.60
CA LEU A 19 5.90 0.23 -12.30
C LEU A 19 5.67 1.60 -11.67
N LEU A 20 5.61 1.67 -10.33
CA LEU A 20 5.52 2.95 -9.63
C LEU A 20 6.77 3.81 -9.84
N LEU A 21 7.96 3.21 -9.78
CA LEU A 21 9.22 3.94 -9.98
C LEU A 21 9.31 4.49 -11.41
N TYR A 22 8.87 3.72 -12.40
CA TYR A 22 8.79 4.17 -13.78
C TYR A 22 7.80 5.34 -13.94
N LEU A 23 6.65 5.27 -13.26
CA LEU A 23 5.70 6.38 -13.23
C LEU A 23 6.31 7.65 -12.62
N ILE A 24 7.09 7.54 -11.55
CA ILE A 24 7.81 8.68 -10.93
C ILE A 24 8.85 9.29 -11.89
N LEU A 25 9.37 8.51 -12.84
CA LEU A 25 10.34 8.97 -13.84
C LEU A 25 9.67 9.79 -14.97
N MET A 26 8.38 9.54 -15.24
CA MET A 26 7.65 10.15 -16.34
C MET A 26 7.75 11.68 -16.40
N PRO A 27 7.53 12.44 -15.31
CA PRO A 27 7.62 13.90 -15.34
C PRO A 27 8.93 14.47 -15.88
N ILE A 28 10.07 13.79 -15.63
CA ILE A 28 11.40 14.24 -16.07
C ILE A 28 11.52 14.22 -17.60
N TYR A 29 10.84 13.27 -18.25
CA TYR A 29 10.84 13.15 -19.70
C TYR A 29 9.63 13.83 -20.36
N ALA A 30 8.54 14.00 -19.61
CA ALA A 30 7.34 14.68 -20.08
C ALA A 30 7.60 16.16 -20.43
N THR A 31 8.55 16.82 -19.76
CA THR A 31 9.00 18.19 -20.10
C THR A 31 9.61 18.27 -21.50
N GLU A 32 10.22 17.17 -21.98
CA GLU A 32 10.76 17.06 -23.33
C GLU A 32 9.77 16.45 -24.33
N GLN A 33 8.51 16.26 -23.95
CA GLN A 33 7.48 15.55 -24.73
C GLN A 33 7.94 14.13 -25.14
N ARG A 34 8.72 13.47 -24.27
CA ARG A 34 9.25 12.12 -24.50
C ARG A 34 8.86 11.17 -23.38
N PHE A 35 8.89 9.87 -23.70
CA PHE A 35 8.79 8.84 -22.68
C PHE A 35 10.17 8.52 -22.12
N PRO A 36 10.27 8.16 -20.83
CA PRO A 36 11.47 7.55 -20.32
C PRO A 36 11.83 6.30 -21.14
N PRO A 37 13.12 5.98 -21.31
CA PRO A 37 13.52 4.84 -22.12
C PRO A 37 13.22 3.52 -21.38
N ALA A 38 12.06 2.91 -21.70
CA ALA A 38 11.55 1.71 -21.04
C ALA A 38 12.51 0.52 -21.08
N ILE A 39 13.13 0.26 -22.23
CA ILE A 39 14.04 -0.89 -22.40
C ILE A 39 15.30 -0.73 -21.52
N PRO A 40 16.05 0.39 -21.59
CA PRO A 40 17.12 0.68 -20.64
C PRO A 40 16.71 0.54 -19.17
N PHE A 41 15.56 1.08 -18.79
CA PHE A 41 15.04 0.97 -17.42
C PHE A 41 14.78 -0.48 -16.98
N LEU A 42 14.22 -1.31 -17.87
CA LEU A 42 14.01 -2.73 -17.60
C LEU A 42 15.32 -3.50 -17.49
N ILE A 43 16.28 -3.24 -18.38
CA ILE A 43 17.61 -3.88 -18.34
C ILE A 43 18.29 -3.58 -17.00
N ILE A 44 18.28 -2.33 -16.55
CA ILE A 44 18.92 -1.97 -15.27
C ILE A 44 18.17 -2.51 -14.06
N SER A 45 16.84 -2.47 -14.04
CA SER A 45 16.06 -2.95 -12.90
C SER A 45 16.14 -4.47 -12.73
N ILE A 46 16.19 -5.22 -13.84
CA ILE A 46 16.36 -6.68 -13.82
C ILE A 46 17.81 -7.04 -13.46
N SER A 47 18.80 -6.39 -14.08
CA SER A 47 20.20 -6.69 -13.78
C SER A 47 20.57 -6.35 -12.33
N SER A 48 20.12 -5.21 -11.81
CA SER A 48 20.31 -4.86 -10.40
C SER A 48 19.63 -5.84 -9.46
N ALA A 49 18.39 -6.26 -9.75
CA ALA A 49 17.70 -7.29 -8.99
C ALA A 49 18.47 -8.62 -8.93
N ILE A 50 19.02 -9.06 -10.07
CA ILE A 50 19.81 -10.30 -10.16
C ILE A 50 21.13 -10.15 -9.39
N ILE A 51 21.91 -9.11 -9.69
CA ILE A 51 23.25 -8.91 -9.09
C ILE A 51 23.12 -8.76 -7.57
N LEU A 52 22.29 -7.83 -7.11
CA LEU A 52 22.11 -7.56 -5.68
C LEU A 52 21.42 -8.72 -4.97
N GLY A 53 20.41 -9.33 -5.59
CA GLY A 53 19.66 -10.44 -5.02
C GLY A 53 20.53 -11.69 -4.83
N LEU A 54 21.36 -12.04 -5.81
CA LEU A 54 22.30 -13.17 -5.70
C LEU A 54 23.34 -12.93 -4.61
N VAL A 55 23.90 -11.73 -4.55
CA VAL A 55 24.91 -11.37 -3.55
C VAL A 55 24.33 -11.38 -2.15
N LEU A 56 23.14 -10.79 -1.96
CA LEU A 56 22.48 -10.76 -0.67
C LEU A 56 22.08 -12.17 -0.24
N LYS A 57 21.56 -13.02 -1.13
CA LYS A 57 21.20 -14.42 -0.83
C LYS A 57 22.42 -15.27 -0.47
N LYS A 58 23.58 -15.04 -1.12
CA LYS A 58 24.81 -15.82 -0.89
C LYS A 58 25.58 -15.38 0.35
N THR A 59 25.66 -14.07 0.61
CA THR A 59 26.52 -13.51 1.66
C THR A 59 25.75 -13.07 2.91
N ASN A 60 24.43 -12.90 2.81
CA ASN A 60 23.57 -12.35 3.85
C ASN A 60 24.08 -11.01 4.44
N SER A 61 24.86 -10.25 3.66
CA SER A 61 25.55 -9.04 4.12
C SER A 61 25.08 -7.81 3.36
N VAL A 62 24.28 -6.98 4.04
CA VAL A 62 23.78 -5.69 3.50
C VAL A 62 24.93 -4.77 3.10
N LYS A 63 26.06 -4.78 3.83
CA LYS A 63 27.22 -3.94 3.53
C LYS A 63 27.82 -4.25 2.16
N LEU A 64 27.90 -5.53 1.81
CA LEU A 64 28.45 -5.98 0.53
C LEU A 64 27.48 -5.63 -0.61
N THR A 65 26.17 -5.75 -0.38
CA THR A 65 25.14 -5.31 -1.34
C THR A 65 25.23 -3.81 -1.62
N VAL A 66 25.40 -2.97 -0.58
CA VAL A 66 25.56 -1.51 -0.75
C VAL A 66 26.86 -1.17 -1.48
N LEU A 67 27.94 -1.93 -1.26
CA LEU A 67 29.21 -1.74 -1.97
C LEU A 67 29.08 -1.95 -3.50
N LEU A 68 28.03 -2.62 -3.98
CA LEU A 68 27.74 -2.82 -5.39
C LEU A 68 26.94 -1.68 -6.03
N CYS A 69 26.50 -0.66 -5.28
CA CYS A 69 25.80 0.50 -5.83
C CYS A 69 26.60 1.21 -6.95
N PRO A 70 27.91 1.49 -6.81
CA PRO A 70 28.69 2.13 -7.88
C PRO A 70 28.68 1.35 -9.20
N LEU A 71 28.59 0.02 -9.15
CA LEU A 71 28.45 -0.82 -10.35
C LEU A 71 27.12 -0.53 -11.08
N ILE A 72 26.02 -0.39 -10.33
CA ILE A 72 24.70 -0.07 -10.89
C ILE A 72 24.69 1.35 -11.47
N VAL A 73 25.37 2.31 -10.82
CA VAL A 73 25.56 3.65 -11.37
C VAL A 73 26.31 3.59 -12.70
N GLY A 74 27.42 2.83 -12.76
CA GLY A 74 28.17 2.62 -14.01
C GLY A 74 27.33 2.02 -15.12
N MET A 75 26.51 1.01 -14.82
CA MET A 75 25.57 0.40 -15.77
C MET A 75 24.50 1.39 -16.24
N SER A 76 23.98 2.24 -15.34
CA SER A 76 23.00 3.27 -15.66
C SER A 76 23.56 4.30 -16.64
N VAL A 77 24.77 4.78 -16.37
CA VAL A 77 25.46 5.79 -17.21
C VAL A 77 25.80 5.19 -18.57
N TRP A 78 26.19 3.91 -18.61
CA TRP A 78 26.42 3.20 -19.88
C TRP A 78 25.14 3.07 -20.72
N LEU A 79 23.98 3.01 -20.08
CA LEU A 79 22.65 3.04 -20.72
C LEU A 79 22.12 4.47 -20.96
N GLU A 80 23.01 5.47 -20.95
CA GLU A 80 22.71 6.88 -21.25
C GLU A 80 21.81 7.60 -20.24
N PHE A 81 21.61 7.05 -19.04
CA PHE A 81 20.93 7.81 -17.98
C PHE A 81 21.84 8.91 -17.42
N PRO A 82 21.30 10.13 -17.17
CA PRO A 82 22.03 11.19 -16.49
C PRO A 82 22.59 10.71 -15.14
N LEU A 83 23.79 11.17 -14.78
CA LEU A 83 24.50 10.72 -13.57
C LEU A 83 23.64 10.83 -12.30
N LEU A 84 22.83 11.90 -12.17
CA LEU A 84 21.94 12.08 -11.02
C LEU A 84 20.85 11.01 -10.94
N LEU A 85 20.25 10.65 -12.08
CA LEU A 85 19.27 9.56 -12.17
C LEU A 85 19.91 8.20 -11.95
N ALA A 86 21.13 7.99 -12.44
CA ALA A 86 21.91 6.79 -12.20
C ALA A 86 22.15 6.54 -10.70
N ILE A 87 22.55 7.58 -9.96
CA ILE A 87 22.72 7.52 -8.50
C ILE A 87 21.38 7.22 -7.82
N PHE A 88 20.31 7.91 -8.24
CA PHE A 88 18.97 7.70 -7.69
C PHE A 88 18.48 6.26 -7.87
N PHE A 89 18.57 5.70 -9.09
CA PHE A 89 18.20 4.31 -9.36
C PHE A 89 19.03 3.33 -8.56
N SER A 90 20.34 3.54 -8.47
CA SER A 90 21.20 2.68 -7.67
C SER A 90 20.76 2.62 -6.21
N LEU A 91 20.44 3.76 -5.60
CA LEU A 91 20.00 3.82 -4.20
C LEU A 91 18.64 3.13 -4.03
N ILE A 92 17.69 3.41 -4.91
CA ILE A 92 16.34 2.84 -4.82
C ILE A 92 16.34 1.34 -5.06
N PHE A 93 17.01 0.86 -6.11
CA PHE A 93 17.08 -0.57 -6.38
C PHE A 93 17.81 -1.30 -5.27
N CYS A 94 18.90 -0.73 -4.73
CA CYS A 94 19.57 -1.32 -3.58
C CYS A 94 18.65 -1.43 -2.37
N TRP A 95 18.01 -0.33 -1.98
CA TRP A 95 17.09 -0.32 -0.85
C TRP A 95 15.91 -1.29 -1.05
N ARG A 96 15.35 -1.34 -2.26
CA ARG A 96 14.22 -2.20 -2.60
C ARG A 96 14.58 -3.68 -2.61
N VAL A 97 15.71 -4.07 -3.18
CA VAL A 97 16.16 -5.46 -3.16
C VAL A 97 16.44 -5.92 -1.72
N ILE A 98 17.09 -5.09 -0.89
CA ILE A 98 17.31 -5.42 0.52
C ILE A 98 15.98 -5.63 1.24
N THR A 99 15.04 -4.69 1.07
CA THR A 99 13.73 -4.76 1.72
C THR A 99 12.94 -5.99 1.29
N HIS A 100 12.93 -6.30 -0.02
CA HIS A 100 12.22 -7.47 -0.53
C HIS A 100 12.84 -8.79 -0.08
N VAL A 101 14.15 -8.86 0.14
CA VAL A 101 14.78 -10.09 0.62
C VAL A 101 14.51 -10.30 2.11
N ASP A 102 14.58 -9.23 2.92
CA ASP A 102 14.43 -9.27 4.37
C ASP A 102 12.96 -9.39 4.84
N ASP A 103 12.00 -8.68 4.20
CA ASP A 103 10.59 -8.69 4.63
C ASP A 103 9.84 -9.88 3.96
N ALA A 104 9.30 -10.80 4.78
CA ALA A 104 8.55 -11.98 4.31
C ALA A 104 7.03 -11.77 4.24
N GLU A 105 6.51 -10.67 4.79
CA GLU A 105 5.07 -10.37 4.84
C GLU A 105 4.79 -9.06 4.11
N LEU A 106 4.30 -9.17 2.88
CA LEU A 106 3.99 -8.05 1.98
C LEU A 106 2.49 -7.74 2.00
N ASP A 107 2.00 -7.19 3.11
CA ASP A 107 0.60 -6.73 3.23
C ASP A 107 0.34 -5.35 2.59
N ASN A 108 1.33 -4.77 1.90
CA ASN A 108 1.26 -3.40 1.37
C ASN A 108 0.86 -3.27 -0.11
N GLU A 109 0.37 -4.34 -0.74
CA GLU A 109 0.01 -4.36 -2.18
C GLU A 109 -1.01 -3.28 -2.56
N LEU A 110 -2.08 -3.15 -1.77
CA LEU A 110 -3.14 -2.17 -2.03
C LEU A 110 -2.66 -0.74 -1.82
N ASN A 111 -1.81 -0.51 -0.81
CA ASN A 111 -1.22 0.81 -0.56
C ASN A 111 -0.38 1.27 -1.75
N LEU A 112 0.40 0.35 -2.34
CA LEU A 112 1.18 0.64 -3.53
C LEU A 112 0.29 1.01 -4.72
N PHE A 113 -0.81 0.27 -4.93
CA PHE A 113 -1.80 0.64 -5.94
C PHE A 113 -2.37 2.04 -5.69
N PHE A 114 -2.75 2.37 -4.44
CA PHE A 114 -3.26 3.71 -4.13
C PHE A 114 -2.22 4.79 -4.41
N TYR A 115 -0.94 4.57 -4.10
CA TYR A 115 0.11 5.51 -4.47
C TYR A 115 0.21 5.70 -5.99
N THR A 116 0.25 4.61 -6.77
CA THR A 116 0.25 4.70 -8.24
C THR A 116 -1.00 5.39 -8.77
N PHE A 117 -2.17 5.12 -8.18
CA PHE A 117 -3.43 5.73 -8.56
C PHE A 117 -3.40 7.25 -8.35
N PHE A 118 -3.05 7.72 -7.15
CA PHE A 118 -3.03 9.16 -6.86
C PHE A 118 -1.92 9.88 -7.62
N VAL A 119 -0.72 9.29 -7.74
CA VAL A 119 0.39 9.88 -8.50
C VAL A 119 0.03 9.95 -9.98
N GLY A 120 -0.52 8.88 -10.56
CA GLY A 120 -0.91 8.87 -11.98
C GLY A 120 -2.05 9.84 -12.27
N LEU A 121 -3.04 9.94 -11.39
CA LEU A 121 -4.14 10.90 -11.53
C LEU A 121 -3.62 12.34 -11.42
N PHE A 122 -2.73 12.61 -10.46
CA PHE A 122 -2.09 13.91 -10.32
C PHE A 122 -1.30 14.28 -11.59
N TYR A 123 -0.50 13.35 -12.13
CA TYR A 123 0.26 13.60 -13.37
C TYR A 123 -0.63 13.80 -14.58
N TYR A 124 -1.75 13.08 -14.69
CA TYR A 124 -2.71 13.29 -15.76
C TYR A 124 -3.22 14.74 -15.82
N PHE A 125 -3.52 15.35 -14.66
CA PHE A 125 -3.96 16.75 -14.60
C PHE A 125 -2.81 17.76 -14.69
N ALA A 126 -1.67 17.48 -14.04
CA ALA A 126 -0.52 18.37 -14.03
C ALA A 126 0.10 18.53 -15.42
N PHE A 127 0.18 17.45 -16.20
CA PHE A 127 0.79 17.41 -17.53
C PHE A 127 -0.28 17.43 -18.64
N HIS A 128 -1.25 18.35 -18.54
CA HIS A 128 -2.32 18.44 -19.55
C HIS A 128 -1.84 18.75 -20.97
N HIS A 129 -0.72 19.46 -21.10
CA HIS A 129 -0.02 19.76 -22.36
C HIS A 129 0.77 18.57 -22.95
N PHE A 130 0.89 17.46 -22.22
CA PHE A 130 1.54 16.26 -22.74
C PHE A 130 0.53 15.48 -23.58
N ASP A 131 0.80 15.35 -24.89
CA ASP A 131 -0.11 14.74 -25.85
C ASP A 131 -0.49 13.32 -25.44
N GLU A 132 0.48 12.60 -24.89
CA GLU A 132 0.37 11.19 -24.53
C GLU A 132 -0.03 10.98 -23.07
N ARG A 133 -0.76 11.94 -22.47
CA ARG A 133 -1.25 11.85 -21.07
C ARG A 133 -2.13 10.62 -20.80
N ILE A 134 -2.71 10.00 -21.82
CA ILE A 134 -3.50 8.76 -21.66
C ILE A 134 -2.67 7.61 -21.06
N PHE A 135 -1.35 7.62 -21.27
CA PHE A 135 -0.48 6.60 -20.71
C PHE A 135 -0.48 6.57 -19.18
N PHE A 136 -0.74 7.69 -18.49
CA PHE A 136 -0.89 7.70 -17.03
C PHE A 136 -2.04 6.79 -16.57
N PHE A 137 -3.17 6.81 -17.28
CA PHE A 137 -4.29 5.90 -17.01
C PHE A 137 -3.94 4.45 -17.33
N ILE A 138 -3.20 4.21 -18.42
CA ILE A 138 -2.71 2.87 -18.77
C ILE A 138 -1.84 2.32 -17.63
N PHE A 139 -0.93 3.13 -17.06
CA PHE A 139 -0.11 2.71 -15.92
C PHE A 139 -0.94 2.38 -14.68
N ILE A 140 -1.94 3.20 -14.33
CA ILE A 140 -2.86 2.92 -13.21
C ILE A 140 -3.60 1.60 -13.45
N PHE A 141 -4.09 1.38 -14.67
CA PHE A 141 -4.83 0.18 -15.03
C PHE A 141 -3.94 -1.06 -14.99
N VAL A 142 -2.73 -1.00 -15.57
CA VAL A 142 -1.75 -2.09 -15.51
C VAL A 142 -1.41 -2.40 -14.05
N GLN A 143 -1.19 -1.38 -13.21
CA GLN A 143 -0.93 -1.57 -11.79
C GLN A 143 -2.10 -2.27 -11.09
N LEU A 144 -3.35 -1.90 -11.39
CA LEU A 144 -4.54 -2.57 -10.85
C LEU A 144 -4.56 -4.05 -11.24
N VAL A 145 -4.37 -4.35 -12.53
CA VAL A 145 -4.37 -5.72 -13.06
C VAL A 145 -3.28 -6.56 -12.40
N VAL A 146 -2.05 -6.04 -12.29
CA VAL A 146 -0.94 -6.74 -11.64
C VAL A 146 -1.24 -6.97 -10.16
N THR A 147 -1.77 -5.96 -9.46
CA THR A 147 -2.14 -6.08 -8.03
C THR A 147 -3.19 -7.15 -7.80
N LEU A 148 -4.27 -7.14 -8.59
CA LEU A 148 -5.31 -8.16 -8.49
C LEU A 148 -4.78 -9.55 -8.87
N GLY A 149 -3.95 -9.64 -9.91
CA GLY A 149 -3.29 -10.87 -10.33
C GLY A 149 -2.43 -11.50 -9.24
N LEU A 150 -1.60 -10.69 -8.57
CA LEU A 150 -0.76 -11.15 -7.45
C LEU A 150 -1.58 -11.56 -6.25
N LYS A 151 -2.64 -10.83 -5.92
CA LYS A 151 -3.55 -11.19 -4.83
C LYS A 151 -4.27 -12.51 -5.09
N ILE A 152 -4.71 -12.74 -6.32
CA ILE A 152 -5.28 -14.03 -6.74
C ILE A 152 -4.23 -15.13 -6.63
N LEU A 153 -3.02 -14.91 -7.15
CA LEU A 153 -1.93 -15.89 -7.12
C LEU A 153 -1.53 -16.25 -5.67
N SER A 154 -1.41 -15.24 -4.81
CA SER A 154 -1.15 -15.38 -3.38
C SER A 154 -2.25 -16.19 -2.68
N SER A 155 -3.52 -15.89 -2.95
CA SER A 155 -4.66 -16.64 -2.43
C SER A 155 -4.66 -18.11 -2.90
N ILE A 156 -4.33 -18.38 -4.17
CA ILE A 156 -4.23 -19.74 -4.71
C ILE A 156 -3.10 -20.52 -4.02
N PHE A 157 -1.94 -19.90 -3.81
CA PHE A 157 -0.81 -20.57 -3.18
C PHE A 157 -1.02 -20.81 -1.68
N HIS A 158 -1.64 -19.88 -0.95
CA HIS A 158 -1.95 -20.04 0.48
C HIS A 158 -3.12 -21.01 0.75
N SER A 159 -4.09 -21.10 -0.15
CA SER A 159 -5.29 -21.94 0.05
C SER A 159 -5.05 -23.44 -0.13
N THR A 160 -3.82 -23.87 -0.45
CA THR A 160 -3.47 -25.30 -0.57
C THR A 160 -3.72 -26.13 0.68
N THR A 161 -3.91 -25.51 1.85
CA THR A 161 -4.12 -26.19 3.15
C THR A 161 -5.57 -26.13 3.69
N SER A 162 -6.49 -25.39 3.06
CA SER A 162 -7.86 -25.18 3.57
C SER A 162 -8.90 -25.37 2.48
N GLY A 163 -9.92 -26.23 2.71
CA GLY A 163 -10.98 -26.60 1.76
C GLY A 163 -11.90 -25.48 1.26
N LYS A 164 -11.61 -24.20 1.57
CA LYS A 164 -12.37 -23.02 1.11
C LYS A 164 -11.83 -22.39 -0.19
N LYS A 165 -11.08 -23.15 -1.00
CA LYS A 165 -10.44 -22.69 -2.26
C LYS A 165 -11.39 -22.00 -3.24
N SER A 166 -12.59 -22.53 -3.42
CA SER A 166 -13.49 -22.09 -4.50
C SER A 166 -14.09 -20.70 -4.24
N THR A 167 -14.39 -20.38 -2.98
CA THR A 167 -15.20 -19.19 -2.66
C THR A 167 -14.38 -17.89 -2.76
N GLN A 168 -13.13 -17.88 -2.28
CA GLN A 168 -12.28 -16.67 -2.36
C GLN A 168 -11.88 -16.32 -3.79
N VAL A 169 -11.51 -17.33 -4.58
CA VAL A 169 -11.16 -17.14 -5.99
C VAL A 169 -12.38 -16.66 -6.79
N LYS A 170 -13.58 -17.21 -6.53
CA LYS A 170 -14.83 -16.75 -7.16
C LYS A 170 -15.17 -15.31 -6.81
N TRP A 171 -14.95 -14.87 -5.57
CA TRP A 171 -15.17 -13.49 -5.15
C TRP A 171 -14.20 -12.51 -5.83
N LEU A 172 -12.93 -12.89 -5.93
CA LEU A 172 -11.93 -12.06 -6.62
C LEU A 172 -12.19 -11.97 -8.12
N PHE A 173 -12.52 -13.09 -8.78
CA PHE A 173 -12.93 -13.09 -10.18
C PHE A 173 -14.23 -12.31 -10.40
N GLY A 174 -15.22 -12.47 -9.52
CA GLY A 174 -16.45 -11.69 -9.56
C GLY A 174 -16.16 -10.18 -9.47
N GLY A 175 -15.28 -9.77 -8.55
CA GLY A 175 -14.84 -8.38 -8.44
C GLY A 175 -14.14 -7.86 -9.69
N LEU A 176 -13.22 -8.64 -10.27
CA LEU A 176 -12.54 -8.28 -11.52
C LEU A 176 -13.55 -8.12 -12.68
N THR A 177 -14.48 -9.06 -12.82
CA THR A 177 -15.53 -9.01 -13.85
C THR A 177 -16.42 -7.78 -13.68
N VAL A 178 -16.79 -7.43 -12.45
CA VAL A 178 -17.55 -6.20 -12.16
C VAL A 178 -16.76 -4.95 -12.55
N ILE A 179 -15.46 -4.89 -12.26
CA ILE A 179 -14.60 -3.76 -12.65
C ILE A 179 -14.50 -3.63 -14.17
N VAL A 180 -14.29 -4.74 -14.87
CA VAL A 180 -14.19 -4.75 -16.35
C VAL A 180 -15.52 -4.34 -16.98
N ILE A 181 -16.64 -4.91 -16.53
CA ILE A 181 -17.98 -4.55 -17.02
C ILE A 181 -18.28 -3.07 -16.72
N SER A 182 -17.97 -2.60 -15.50
CA SER A 182 -18.15 -1.19 -15.14
C SER A 182 -17.31 -0.27 -16.01
N SER A 183 -16.06 -0.64 -16.31
CA SER A 183 -15.18 0.14 -17.18
C SER A 183 -15.72 0.21 -18.61
N ILE A 184 -16.25 -0.89 -19.15
CA ILE A 184 -16.90 -0.92 -20.47
C ILE A 184 -18.14 -0.04 -20.47
N ILE A 185 -19.00 -0.14 -19.46
CA ILE A 185 -20.21 0.70 -19.33
C ILE A 185 -19.81 2.18 -19.28
N VAL A 186 -18.79 2.54 -18.51
CA VAL A 186 -18.29 3.92 -18.43
C VAL A 186 -17.73 4.38 -19.77
N ALA A 187 -16.96 3.55 -20.47
CA ALA A 187 -16.42 3.90 -21.79
C ALA A 187 -17.52 4.13 -22.84
N PHE A 188 -18.55 3.29 -22.86
CA PHE A 188 -19.69 3.45 -23.78
C PHE A 188 -20.62 4.61 -23.39
N SER A 189 -20.71 4.96 -22.11
CA SER A 189 -21.51 6.09 -21.62
C SER A 189 -20.75 7.41 -21.68
N TYR A 190 -19.42 7.42 -21.76
CA TYR A 190 -18.60 8.62 -21.90
C TYR A 190 -19.06 9.58 -23.00
N PRO A 191 -19.29 9.17 -24.27
CA PRO A 191 -19.74 10.11 -25.31
C PRO A 191 -21.10 10.73 -24.98
N LEU A 192 -21.98 9.99 -24.30
CA LEU A 192 -23.28 10.49 -23.86
C LEU A 192 -23.12 11.50 -22.71
N PHE A 193 -22.27 11.18 -21.74
CA PHE A 193 -21.96 12.07 -20.61
C PHE A 193 -21.27 13.36 -21.08
N ALA A 194 -20.32 13.25 -22.01
CA ALA A 194 -19.65 14.39 -22.63
C ALA A 194 -20.65 15.28 -23.37
N LYS A 195 -21.57 14.69 -24.17
CA LYS A 195 -22.63 15.46 -24.83
C LYS A 195 -23.54 16.17 -23.84
N ILE A 196 -23.94 15.52 -22.75
CA ILE A 196 -24.78 16.12 -21.71
C ILE A 196 -24.05 17.28 -21.02
N LEU A 197 -22.77 17.10 -20.68
CA LEU A 197 -21.97 18.16 -20.07
C LEU A 197 -21.81 19.35 -21.02
N VAL A 198 -21.42 19.13 -22.26
CA VAL A 198 -21.29 20.20 -23.28
C VAL A 198 -22.62 20.91 -23.48
N PHE A 199 -23.73 20.16 -23.59
CA PHE A 199 -25.07 20.73 -23.71
C PHE A 199 -25.44 21.60 -22.50
N THR A 200 -25.13 21.13 -21.30
CA THR A 200 -25.41 21.84 -20.05
C THR A 200 -24.57 23.11 -19.93
N PHE A 201 -23.27 23.05 -20.22
CA PHE A 201 -22.39 24.22 -20.20
C PHE A 201 -22.77 25.24 -21.28
N ASN A 202 -23.11 24.80 -22.50
CA ASN A 202 -23.61 25.69 -23.54
C ASN A 202 -24.93 26.36 -23.13
N GLY A 203 -25.83 25.62 -22.48
CA GLY A 203 -27.06 26.19 -21.92
C GLY A 203 -26.79 27.26 -20.87
N ILE A 204 -25.88 27.00 -19.93
CA ILE A 204 -25.44 27.99 -18.92
C ILE A 204 -24.81 29.22 -19.59
N ALA A 205 -23.94 29.01 -20.57
CA ALA A 205 -23.28 30.09 -21.31
C ALA A 205 -24.30 30.95 -22.07
N HIS A 206 -25.33 30.36 -22.69
CA HIS A 206 -26.41 31.10 -23.34
C HIS A 206 -27.25 31.91 -22.35
N ILE A 207 -27.56 31.35 -21.18
CA ILE A 207 -28.29 32.09 -20.14
C ILE A 207 -27.45 33.28 -19.65
N LEU A 208 -26.16 33.07 -19.39
CA LEU A 208 -25.24 34.14 -19.01
C LEU A 208 -25.11 35.20 -20.10
N ALA A 209 -25.00 34.80 -21.36
CA ALA A 209 -24.95 35.72 -22.49
C ALA A 209 -26.24 36.55 -22.60
N LEU A 210 -27.42 35.94 -22.38
CA LEU A 210 -28.71 36.62 -22.40
C LEU A 210 -28.84 37.63 -21.25
N ILE A 211 -28.31 37.31 -20.07
CA ILE A 211 -28.24 38.23 -18.93
C ILE A 211 -27.21 39.35 -19.16
N ALA A 212 -26.07 39.04 -19.77
CA ALA A 212 -25.00 39.99 -20.03
C ALA A 212 -25.31 40.93 -21.21
N ALA A 213 -26.07 40.47 -22.21
CA ALA A 213 -26.43 41.25 -23.41
C ALA A 213 -27.01 42.64 -23.11
N PRO A 214 -28.03 42.82 -22.23
CA PRO A 214 -28.54 44.16 -21.93
C PRO A 214 -27.49 45.04 -21.22
N PHE A 215 -26.62 44.45 -20.41
CA PHE A 215 -25.55 45.19 -19.74
C PHE A 215 -24.49 45.65 -20.74
N LEU A 216 -24.09 44.78 -21.67
CA LEU A 216 -23.17 45.12 -22.76
C LEU A 216 -23.75 46.18 -23.70
N MET A 217 -25.04 46.09 -24.04
CA MET A 217 -25.74 47.12 -24.81
C MET A 217 -25.77 48.47 -24.07
N LEU A 218 -25.99 48.46 -22.75
CA LEU A 218 -25.97 49.67 -21.94
C LEU A 218 -24.58 50.29 -21.85
N VAL A 219 -23.53 49.47 -21.73
CA VAL A 219 -22.13 49.91 -21.80
C VAL A 219 -21.81 50.50 -23.18
N GLN A 220 -22.23 49.85 -24.27
CA GLN A 220 -22.07 50.37 -25.63
C GLN A 220 -22.81 51.70 -25.83
N TRP A 221 -24.01 51.83 -25.27
CA TRP A 221 -24.78 53.07 -25.33
C TRP A 221 -24.10 54.21 -24.55
N LEU A 222 -23.55 53.95 -23.35
CA LEU A 222 -22.78 54.94 -22.59
C LEU A 222 -21.44 55.29 -23.25
N ALA A 223 -20.78 54.33 -23.89
CA ALA A 223 -19.49 54.54 -24.55
C ALA A 223 -19.59 55.28 -25.90
N LYS A 224 -20.81 55.38 -26.46
CA LYS A 224 -21.08 55.93 -27.80
C LYS A 224 -20.60 57.38 -27.99
N ASP A 225 -20.47 58.17 -26.92
CA ASP A 225 -19.99 59.56 -26.97
C ASP A 225 -18.47 59.72 -26.80
N THR A 226 -17.73 58.61 -26.55
CA THR A 226 -16.28 58.66 -26.27
C THR A 226 -15.42 57.83 -27.22
N MET A 227 -16.03 57.00 -28.07
CA MET A 227 -15.29 56.24 -29.09
C MET A 227 -15.32 56.97 -30.44
N PRO A 228 -14.16 57.27 -31.05
CA PRO A 228 -14.13 57.76 -32.43
C PRO A 228 -14.78 56.72 -33.34
N GLN A 229 -15.68 57.17 -34.22
CA GLN A 229 -16.29 56.35 -35.27
C GLN A 229 -15.18 55.81 -36.19
N GLU A 230 -14.65 54.63 -35.88
CA GLU A 230 -14.03 53.80 -36.91
C GLU A 230 -15.15 53.17 -37.74
N GLY A 231 -14.98 53.31 -39.05
CA GLY A 231 -16.01 53.12 -40.05
C GLY A 231 -16.63 51.72 -40.06
N GLU A 232 -17.88 51.73 -40.44
CA GLU A 232 -18.70 50.64 -40.91
C GLU A 232 -17.94 49.75 -41.92
N ILE A 233 -17.36 48.64 -41.46
CA ILE A 233 -17.04 47.49 -42.32
C ILE A 233 -18.23 46.55 -42.22
N VAL A 234 -19.23 46.82 -43.04
CA VAL A 234 -20.18 45.80 -43.49
C VAL A 234 -19.43 44.99 -44.55
N GLU A 235 -18.84 43.86 -44.15
CA GLU A 235 -18.55 42.77 -45.07
C GLU A 235 -19.54 41.63 -44.81
N GLU A 236 -20.47 41.53 -45.76
CA GLU A 236 -21.33 40.41 -46.04
C GLU A 236 -20.47 39.21 -46.47
N SER A 237 -19.99 38.40 -45.52
CA SER A 237 -19.38 37.10 -45.83
C SER A 237 -20.36 35.97 -45.55
N SER A 238 -21.04 35.55 -46.62
CA SER A 238 -21.59 34.21 -46.75
C SER A 238 -20.44 33.19 -46.61
N GLY A 239 -20.30 32.60 -45.43
CA GLY A 239 -19.35 31.53 -45.18
C GLY A 239 -19.35 31.16 -43.71
N GLY A 240 -19.99 30.04 -43.37
CA GLY A 240 -19.90 29.48 -42.02
C GLY A 240 -18.49 28.97 -41.77
N GLU A 241 -17.63 29.84 -41.24
CA GLU A 241 -16.41 29.43 -40.55
C GLU A 241 -16.50 29.89 -39.10
N GLN A 242 -16.29 28.92 -38.22
CA GLN A 242 -16.29 29.07 -36.78
C GLN A 242 -15.27 30.13 -36.37
N ILE A 243 -15.76 31.22 -35.78
CA ILE A 243 -14.93 32.15 -35.02
C ILE A 243 -14.59 31.45 -33.70
N GLU A 244 -13.63 30.52 -33.74
CA GLU A 244 -12.77 30.18 -32.61
C GLU A 244 -11.59 31.16 -32.62
N GLN A 245 -11.85 32.41 -32.24
CA GLN A 245 -10.76 33.33 -31.91
C GLN A 245 -10.45 33.23 -30.43
N GLY A 246 -9.33 32.56 -30.19
CA GLY A 246 -8.74 32.24 -28.90
C GLY A 246 -8.66 33.44 -27.97
N PHE A 247 -9.32 33.29 -26.83
CA PHE A 247 -8.93 33.95 -25.60
C PHE A 247 -7.72 33.19 -25.02
N GLU A 248 -6.60 33.19 -25.73
CA GLU A 248 -5.30 32.79 -25.18
C GLU A 248 -4.76 33.95 -24.34
N ALA A 249 -5.42 34.21 -23.22
CA ALA A 249 -4.74 34.81 -22.08
C ALA A 249 -3.76 33.74 -21.58
N SER A 250 -2.57 33.67 -22.18
CA SER A 250 -1.47 32.87 -21.64
C SER A 250 -1.26 33.30 -20.19
N PRO A 251 -1.61 32.46 -19.19
CA PRO A 251 -1.18 32.74 -17.83
C PRO A 251 0.35 32.82 -17.85
N PRO A 252 0.98 33.64 -17.00
CA PRO A 252 2.44 33.65 -16.90
C PRO A 252 2.87 32.19 -16.71
N ILE A 253 3.61 31.67 -17.68
CA ILE A 253 4.25 30.37 -17.62
C ILE A 253 5.25 30.52 -16.48
N VAL A 254 4.79 30.25 -15.26
CA VAL A 254 5.69 29.95 -14.15
C VAL A 254 6.49 28.77 -14.68
N ASP A 255 7.78 28.97 -14.83
CA ASP A 255 8.70 27.97 -15.36
C ASP A 255 8.57 26.71 -14.49
N THR A 256 7.71 25.78 -14.95
CA THR A 256 7.28 24.61 -14.17
C THR A 256 8.45 23.70 -13.87
N SER A 257 9.56 23.90 -14.58
CA SER A 257 10.86 23.29 -14.34
C SER A 257 11.37 23.54 -12.92
N GLU A 258 11.32 24.77 -12.40
CA GLU A 258 11.90 25.11 -11.09
C GLU A 258 11.09 24.51 -9.92
N VAL A 259 9.76 24.62 -9.98
CA VAL A 259 8.87 24.00 -8.99
C VAL A 259 9.01 22.48 -9.02
N PHE A 260 9.20 21.90 -10.21
CA PHE A 260 9.38 20.47 -10.40
C PHE A 260 10.72 19.95 -9.84
N TYR A 261 11.84 20.63 -10.11
CA TYR A 261 13.12 20.28 -9.48
C TYR A 261 13.06 20.39 -7.96
N GLY A 262 12.31 21.36 -7.42
CA GLY A 262 12.02 21.46 -6.00
C GLY A 262 11.31 20.22 -5.45
N VAL A 263 10.23 19.76 -6.11
CA VAL A 263 9.48 18.56 -5.71
C VAL A 263 10.33 17.29 -5.84
N LEU A 264 11.12 17.17 -6.91
CA LEU A 264 12.02 16.02 -7.12
C LEU A 264 13.10 15.95 -6.02
N ILE A 265 13.69 17.08 -5.66
CA ILE A 265 14.66 17.18 -4.55
C ILE A 265 14.00 16.80 -3.22
N ILE A 266 12.77 17.27 -2.95
CA ILE A 266 12.05 16.92 -1.74
C ILE A 266 11.75 15.41 -1.68
N LEU A 267 11.31 14.80 -2.78
CA LEU A 267 11.08 13.35 -2.86
C LEU A 267 12.38 12.56 -2.69
N LEU A 268 13.49 13.03 -3.27
CA LEU A 268 14.80 12.41 -3.13
C LEU A 268 15.29 12.48 -1.67
N ILE A 269 15.13 13.64 -1.02
CA ILE A 269 15.43 13.83 0.40
C ILE A 269 14.53 12.94 1.27
N ALA A 270 13.23 12.90 1.02
CA ALA A 270 12.29 12.06 1.75
C ALA A 270 12.62 10.56 1.61
N GLY A 271 12.98 10.12 0.40
CA GLY A 271 13.43 8.76 0.11
C GLY A 271 14.74 8.40 0.83
N VAL A 272 15.72 9.30 0.82
CA VAL A 272 16.98 9.12 1.56
C VAL A 272 16.71 9.08 3.06
N ILE A 273 15.88 9.97 3.60
CA ILE A 273 15.53 9.99 5.03
C ILE A 273 14.82 8.69 5.44
N THR A 274 13.82 8.23 4.68
CA THR A 274 13.12 6.97 4.99
C THR A 274 14.05 5.77 4.88
N ALA A 275 14.91 5.71 3.87
CA ALA A 275 15.93 4.66 3.75
C ALA A 275 16.91 4.66 4.93
N LEU A 276 17.40 5.83 5.35
CA LEU A 276 18.29 5.97 6.50
C LEU A 276 17.61 5.59 7.83
N ILE A 277 16.34 5.96 8.02
CA ILE A 277 15.56 5.58 9.21
C ILE A 277 15.38 4.06 9.24
N LYS A 278 15.02 3.43 8.10
CA LYS A 278 14.84 1.98 8.02
C LYS A 278 16.16 1.24 8.21
N MET A 279 17.27 1.74 7.65
CA MET A 279 18.63 1.19 7.86
C MET A 279 19.09 1.31 9.32
N ARG A 280 18.78 2.41 10.01
CA ARG A 280 19.07 2.54 11.45
C ARG A 280 18.27 1.54 12.28
N ARG A 281 16.99 1.34 11.97
CA ARG A 281 16.16 0.35 12.68
C ARG A 281 16.66 -1.08 12.50
N THR A 282 17.08 -1.46 11.29
CA THR A 282 17.61 -2.81 11.03
C THR A 282 19.00 -3.06 11.62
N THR A 283 19.83 -2.03 11.79
CA THR A 283 21.14 -2.16 12.45
C THR A 283 21.07 -2.10 13.99
N LEU A 284 20.10 -1.37 14.55
CA LEU A 284 19.85 -1.33 15.99
C LEU A 284 19.25 -2.65 16.49
N ASN A 285 18.34 -3.28 15.73
CA ASN A 285 17.76 -4.57 16.12
C ASN A 285 18.71 -5.78 15.92
N LYS A 286 19.79 -5.64 15.12
CA LYS A 286 20.78 -6.73 14.90
C LYS A 286 21.95 -6.72 15.89
N LYS A 287 22.10 -5.70 16.75
CA LYS A 287 23.23 -5.59 17.71
C LYS A 287 22.93 -6.10 19.12
N THR A 288 21.70 -6.50 19.39
CA THR A 288 21.38 -7.23 20.60
C THR A 288 21.30 -8.71 20.21
N PRO A 289 22.10 -9.63 20.78
CA PRO A 289 21.77 -11.05 20.70
C PRO A 289 20.53 -11.28 21.56
N VAL A 290 19.36 -10.83 21.08
CA VAL A 290 18.08 -11.24 21.63
C VAL A 290 17.86 -12.66 21.13
N ILE A 291 17.96 -13.60 22.05
CA ILE A 291 17.37 -14.92 21.94
C ILE A 291 15.94 -14.70 21.47
N ALA A 292 15.66 -15.12 20.23
CA ALA A 292 14.40 -14.89 19.55
C ALA A 292 13.21 -15.41 20.38
N ASP A 293 12.51 -14.48 21.03
CA ASP A 293 11.14 -14.67 21.50
C ASP A 293 10.40 -13.33 21.40
N GLU A 294 10.24 -12.83 20.17
CA GLU A 294 9.27 -11.78 19.86
C GLU A 294 7.99 -12.42 19.32
N GLN A 295 7.08 -12.76 20.23
CA GLN A 295 5.66 -12.56 19.98
C GLN A 295 5.28 -11.21 20.59
N GLU A 296 5.49 -10.16 19.80
CA GLU A 296 4.89 -8.87 20.09
C GLU A 296 3.37 -9.04 20.06
N SER A 297 2.78 -8.89 21.23
CA SER A 297 1.34 -8.95 21.43
C SER A 297 0.73 -7.69 20.84
N ALA A 298 0.27 -7.79 19.59
CA ALA A 298 -0.70 -6.84 19.06
C ALA A 298 -1.97 -6.92 19.92
N VAL A 299 -2.13 -5.95 20.80
CA VAL A 299 -3.40 -5.66 21.48
C VAL A 299 -4.37 -5.17 20.42
N SER A 300 -5.01 -6.12 19.74
CA SER A 300 -6.19 -5.85 18.94
C SER A 300 -7.40 -5.79 19.87
N PRO A 301 -8.26 -4.75 19.79
CA PRO A 301 -9.48 -4.70 20.58
C PRO A 301 -10.38 -5.83 20.10
N MET A 302 -10.42 -6.92 20.87
CA MET A 302 -11.18 -8.11 20.53
C MET A 302 -12.68 -7.78 20.67
N GLN A 303 -13.26 -7.36 19.56
CA GLN A 303 -14.70 -7.29 19.36
C GLN A 303 -15.31 -8.65 19.67
N ARG A 304 -16.37 -8.63 20.48
CA ARG A 304 -17.22 -9.75 20.90
C ARG A 304 -17.40 -10.79 19.79
N SER A 305 -16.59 -11.84 19.80
CA SER A 305 -16.75 -13.01 18.96
C SER A 305 -16.57 -14.21 19.86
N THR A 306 -17.67 -14.92 20.08
CA THR A 306 -17.80 -16.15 20.87
C THR A 306 -17.06 -17.36 20.26
N ASN A 307 -16.24 -17.15 19.23
CA ASN A 307 -15.53 -18.20 18.51
C ASN A 307 -14.05 -18.23 18.92
N PHE A 308 -13.76 -18.86 20.06
CA PHE A 308 -12.41 -19.21 20.47
C PHE A 308 -11.80 -20.22 19.48
N SER A 309 -10.92 -19.73 18.60
CA SER A 309 -10.25 -20.52 17.57
C SER A 309 -9.18 -21.44 18.17
N LEU A 310 -9.17 -22.72 17.79
CA LEU A 310 -8.12 -23.69 18.12
C LEU A 310 -6.69 -23.26 17.70
N LYS A 311 -6.56 -22.27 16.80
CA LYS A 311 -5.25 -21.79 16.31
C LYS A 311 -4.39 -21.13 17.39
N THR A 312 -5.00 -20.41 18.34
CA THR A 312 -4.25 -19.80 19.46
C THR A 312 -3.64 -20.86 20.38
N LEU A 313 -4.26 -22.04 20.48
CA LEU A 313 -3.81 -23.16 21.31
C LEU A 313 -2.52 -23.83 20.80
N PHE A 314 -2.26 -23.75 19.49
CA PHE A 314 -1.04 -24.30 18.87
C PHE A 314 0.15 -23.33 18.89
N THR A 315 -0.08 -22.06 19.23
CA THR A 315 0.96 -21.03 19.25
C THR A 315 1.68 -20.95 20.60
N ILE A 316 1.03 -21.42 21.67
CA ILE A 316 1.58 -21.40 23.03
C ILE A 316 2.59 -22.55 23.20
N LYS A 317 3.89 -22.24 23.15
CA LYS A 317 4.99 -23.23 23.30
C LYS A 317 5.08 -23.81 24.72
N ASN A 318 4.73 -23.03 25.75
CA ASN A 318 4.88 -23.45 27.15
C ASN A 318 3.67 -24.28 27.64
N GLU A 319 3.93 -25.48 28.17
CA GLU A 319 2.91 -26.43 28.61
C GLU A 319 2.01 -25.86 29.73
N VAL A 320 2.56 -25.09 30.67
CA VAL A 320 1.79 -24.49 31.79
C VAL A 320 0.82 -23.44 31.29
N ARG A 321 1.28 -22.55 30.38
CA ARG A 321 0.43 -21.54 29.73
C ARG A 321 -0.68 -22.22 28.90
N LYS A 322 -0.35 -23.31 28.21
CA LYS A 322 -1.31 -24.10 27.43
C LYS A 322 -2.39 -24.73 28.31
N GLN A 323 -2.01 -25.27 29.47
CA GLN A 323 -2.95 -25.86 30.41
C GLN A 323 -3.86 -24.80 31.05
N LEU A 324 -3.34 -23.61 31.37
CA LEU A 324 -4.17 -22.50 31.88
C LEU A 324 -5.20 -22.05 30.84
N PHE A 325 -4.77 -21.88 29.59
CA PHE A 325 -5.67 -21.49 28.51
C PHE A 325 -6.75 -22.55 28.23
N GLN A 326 -6.42 -23.84 28.37
CA GLN A 326 -7.42 -24.91 28.32
C GLN A 326 -8.41 -24.86 29.48
N LEU A 327 -7.99 -24.47 30.68
CA LEU A 327 -8.88 -24.24 31.82
C LEU A 327 -9.83 -23.08 31.50
N GLU A 328 -9.33 -21.96 31.03
CA GLU A 328 -10.12 -20.77 30.66
C GLU A 328 -11.18 -21.11 29.59
N ILE A 329 -10.82 -21.87 28.55
CA ILE A 329 -11.78 -22.35 27.54
C ILE A 329 -12.85 -23.27 28.15
N LYS A 330 -12.48 -24.14 29.09
CA LYS A 330 -13.45 -25.05 29.71
C LYS A 330 -14.42 -24.30 30.61
N LEU A 331 -13.92 -23.33 31.37
CA LEU A 331 -14.74 -22.51 32.26
C LEU A 331 -15.59 -21.50 31.48
N SER A 332 -15.11 -20.98 30.34
CA SER A 332 -15.92 -20.11 29.49
C SER A 332 -17.14 -20.82 28.92
N LYS A 333 -17.04 -22.13 28.62
CA LYS A 333 -18.19 -22.97 28.24
C LYS A 333 -19.22 -23.14 29.36
N LEU A 334 -18.81 -22.96 30.61
CA LEU A 334 -19.68 -22.98 31.80
C LEU A 334 -20.13 -21.57 32.21
N GLY A 335 -19.80 -20.53 31.44
CA GLY A 335 -20.12 -19.13 31.77
C GLY A 335 -19.18 -18.49 32.81
N LEU A 336 -18.18 -19.22 33.30
CA LEU A 336 -17.20 -18.80 34.31
C LEU A 336 -15.86 -18.36 33.70
N GLY A 337 -15.88 -17.88 32.45
CA GLY A 337 -14.70 -17.43 31.74
C GLY A 337 -14.15 -16.11 32.30
N ARG A 338 -12.85 -15.89 32.16
CA ARG A 338 -12.18 -14.64 32.54
C ARG A 338 -12.61 -13.49 31.63
N LYS A 339 -12.88 -12.32 32.22
CA LYS A 339 -13.14 -11.09 31.44
C LYS A 339 -11.83 -10.48 30.92
N PRO A 340 -11.83 -9.72 29.81
CA PRO A 340 -10.61 -9.16 29.22
C PRO A 340 -9.83 -8.22 30.15
N ASP A 341 -10.53 -7.54 31.05
CA ASP A 341 -10.02 -6.59 32.04
C ASP A 341 -9.59 -7.23 33.36
N GLN A 342 -9.82 -8.53 33.54
CA GLN A 342 -9.52 -9.24 34.78
C GLN A 342 -8.13 -9.86 34.80
N THR A 343 -7.45 -9.70 35.93
CA THR A 343 -6.20 -10.42 36.21
C THR A 343 -6.47 -11.91 36.47
N LEU A 344 -5.42 -12.75 36.38
CA LEU A 344 -5.55 -14.18 36.69
C LEU A 344 -5.97 -14.39 38.16
N GLU A 345 -5.42 -13.59 39.07
CA GLU A 345 -5.71 -13.64 40.48
C GLU A 345 -7.16 -13.22 40.79
N GLU A 346 -7.62 -12.10 40.21
CA GLU A 346 -9.01 -11.64 40.35
C GLU A 346 -10.00 -12.70 39.83
N TRP A 347 -9.70 -13.27 38.66
CA TRP A 347 -10.55 -14.29 38.06
C TRP A 347 -10.61 -15.57 38.90
N LEU A 348 -9.48 -16.13 39.30
CA LEU A 348 -9.46 -17.33 40.14
C LEU A 348 -10.08 -17.07 41.52
N SER A 349 -9.93 -15.87 42.07
CA SER A 349 -10.54 -15.48 43.35
C SER A 349 -12.06 -15.52 43.27
N SER A 350 -12.65 -15.16 42.12
CA SER A 350 -14.10 -15.20 41.89
C SER A 350 -14.72 -16.60 41.81
N LEU A 351 -13.92 -17.66 41.65
CA LEU A 351 -14.41 -19.04 41.56
C LEU A 351 -14.61 -19.64 42.96
N GLU A 352 -15.68 -20.40 43.19
CA GLU A 352 -15.92 -21.12 44.46
C GLU A 352 -15.10 -22.40 44.54
N VAL A 353 -13.78 -22.24 44.71
CA VAL A 353 -12.78 -23.31 44.67
C VAL A 353 -11.87 -23.20 45.88
N GLU A 354 -11.30 -24.32 46.32
CA GLU A 354 -10.37 -24.35 47.44
C GLU A 354 -9.17 -23.39 47.24
N ALA A 355 -8.86 -22.57 48.26
CA ALA A 355 -7.83 -21.54 48.18
C ALA A 355 -6.43 -22.09 47.92
N SER A 356 -6.13 -23.29 48.41
CA SER A 356 -4.85 -23.99 48.19
C SER A 356 -4.59 -24.25 46.69
N LEU A 357 -5.63 -24.61 45.94
CA LEU A 357 -5.57 -24.86 44.50
C LEU A 357 -5.38 -23.57 43.71
N LYS A 358 -6.10 -22.51 44.10
CA LYS A 358 -5.97 -21.17 43.48
C LYS A 358 -4.52 -20.67 43.60
N HIS A 359 -3.97 -20.70 44.82
CA HIS A 359 -2.61 -20.26 45.09
C HIS A 359 -1.58 -21.05 44.27
N THR A 360 -1.74 -22.38 44.20
CA THR A 360 -0.86 -23.25 43.41
C THR A 360 -0.86 -22.90 41.93
N ILE A 361 -2.03 -22.59 41.36
CA ILE A 361 -2.16 -22.22 39.94
C ILE A 361 -1.53 -20.85 39.67
N ILE A 362 -1.84 -19.84 40.49
CA ILE A 362 -1.32 -18.47 40.34
C ILE A 362 0.21 -18.49 40.43
N HIS A 363 0.75 -19.03 41.52
CA HIS A 363 2.19 -19.05 41.77
C HIS A 363 2.97 -19.78 40.67
N THR A 364 2.47 -20.92 40.20
CA THR A 364 3.14 -21.68 39.12
C THR A 364 3.08 -20.94 37.79
N TYR A 365 1.95 -20.28 37.48
CA TYR A 365 1.82 -19.51 36.24
C TYR A 365 2.68 -18.26 36.24
N GLU A 366 2.70 -17.51 37.34
CA GLU A 366 3.54 -16.32 37.49
C GLU A 366 5.02 -16.65 37.39
N LYS A 367 5.44 -17.77 38.00
CA LYS A 367 6.80 -18.27 37.90
C LYS A 367 7.23 -18.55 36.45
N VAL A 368 6.31 -18.92 35.55
CA VAL A 368 6.57 -19.11 34.10
C VAL A 368 6.45 -17.83 33.29
N ARG A 369 5.61 -16.91 33.77
CA ARG A 369 5.33 -15.67 33.05
C ARG A 369 6.43 -14.65 33.27
N TYR A 370 6.93 -14.55 34.49
CA TYR A 370 7.90 -13.55 34.92
C TYR A 370 9.27 -14.15 35.27
N GLY A 371 9.32 -15.45 35.58
CA GLY A 371 10.57 -16.19 35.67
C GLY A 371 10.79 -16.99 34.39
N GLU A 372 11.85 -16.72 33.64
CA GLU A 372 12.27 -17.53 32.49
C GLU A 372 12.84 -18.90 32.94
N MET A 373 12.13 -19.62 33.81
CA MET A 373 12.58 -20.86 34.42
C MET A 373 11.83 -22.07 33.87
N ASP A 374 12.58 -23.07 33.41
CA ASP A 374 12.05 -24.41 33.17
C ASP A 374 11.57 -25.01 34.49
N ILE A 375 10.25 -25.20 34.60
CA ILE A 375 9.66 -25.80 35.80
C ILE A 375 10.08 -27.27 35.92
N LYS A 376 10.50 -27.66 37.13
CA LYS A 376 10.77 -29.06 37.49
C LYS A 376 9.57 -29.95 37.17
N ARG A 377 9.82 -31.20 36.81
CA ARG A 377 8.76 -32.14 36.41
C ARG A 377 7.70 -32.34 37.50
N GLU A 378 8.10 -32.28 38.76
CA GLU A 378 7.25 -32.44 39.95
C GLU A 378 6.21 -31.30 40.07
N ASP A 379 6.67 -30.05 40.05
CA ASP A 379 5.81 -28.85 40.07
C ASP A 379 4.77 -28.85 38.93
N ARG A 380 5.14 -29.37 37.74
CA ARG A 380 4.21 -29.53 36.61
C ARG A 380 3.10 -30.54 36.88
N VAL A 381 3.40 -31.63 37.58
CA VAL A 381 2.41 -32.64 37.96
C VAL A 381 1.43 -32.05 38.97
N ILE A 382 1.94 -31.33 39.96
CA ILE A 382 1.14 -30.65 40.99
C ILE A 382 0.21 -29.62 40.33
N TYR A 383 0.72 -28.80 39.43
CA TYR A 383 -0.08 -27.81 38.68
C TYR A 383 -1.20 -28.46 37.86
N LYS A 384 -0.88 -29.54 37.13
CA LYS A 384 -1.88 -30.27 36.33
C LYS A 384 -2.95 -30.93 37.20
N GLN A 385 -2.57 -31.43 38.38
CA GLN A 385 -3.51 -31.98 39.36
C GLN A 385 -4.41 -30.88 39.92
N ALA A 386 -3.86 -29.72 40.28
CA ALA A 386 -4.65 -28.58 40.74
C ALA A 386 -5.69 -28.15 39.71
N ILE A 387 -5.30 -27.95 38.44
CA ILE A 387 -6.24 -27.62 37.35
C ILE A 387 -7.35 -28.67 37.21
N LYS A 388 -7.03 -29.96 37.31
CA LYS A 388 -8.03 -31.03 37.23
C LYS A 388 -9.00 -30.99 38.41
N GLN A 389 -8.51 -30.73 39.62
CA GLN A 389 -9.34 -30.63 40.82
C GLN A 389 -10.26 -29.41 40.76
N VAL A 390 -9.77 -28.26 40.29
CA VAL A 390 -10.60 -27.07 40.04
C VAL A 390 -11.75 -27.38 39.06
N ILE A 391 -11.44 -28.04 37.94
CA ILE A 391 -12.47 -28.44 36.96
C ILE A 391 -13.48 -29.43 37.57
N LYS A 392 -13.04 -30.30 38.49
CA LYS A 392 -13.91 -31.27 39.14
C LYS A 392 -14.86 -30.59 40.14
N GLN A 393 -14.34 -29.74 41.02
CA GLN A 393 -15.13 -28.99 42.01
C GLN A 393 -16.22 -28.15 41.32
N LEU A 394 -15.87 -27.46 40.23
CA LEU A 394 -16.80 -26.60 39.49
C LEU A 394 -17.78 -27.35 38.56
N LYS A 395 -17.67 -28.68 38.45
CA LYS A 395 -18.64 -29.52 37.74
C LYS A 395 -19.63 -30.23 38.68
N GLU A 396 -19.23 -30.40 39.94
CA GLU A 396 -20.02 -31.06 40.98
C GLU A 396 -20.85 -30.04 41.78
N SER A 397 -20.45 -28.77 41.76
CA SER A 397 -21.29 -27.62 42.13
C SER A 397 -22.16 -27.18 40.97
#